data_AF-A0A367B4S9-F1
#
_entry.id   AF-A0A367B4S9-F1
#
_cell.length_a   1.000
_cell.length_b   1.000
_cell.length_c   1.000
_cell.angle_alpha   90.00
_cell.angle_beta   90.00
_cell.angle_gamma   90.00
#
_symmetry.space_group_name_H-M   'P 1'
#
loop_
_entity.id
_entity.type
_entity.pdbx_description
1 polymer ?
#
loop_
_entity_poly.entity_id
_entity_poly.type
_entity_poly.pdbx_seq_one_letter_code
_entity_poly.pdbx_strand_id
1 'polypeptide(L)'
;MGDLEVDLELLRETAGSLGMLMHEFERAADIVEDAESAIGRNALLDEMREFVDEWKHNREKLLKSLQAVYEAATESHDAYVQVDNDLANSIQTATAEGGA
;
A
#
# COMPACT_ATOMS: atom_id res chain seq x y z
N MET A 1 -22.88 1.74 -22.37
CA MET A 1 -21.79 2.16 -21.48
C MET A 1 -22.16 1.62 -20.12
N GLY A 2 -21.39 0.67 -19.59
CA GLY A 2 -21.66 0.16 -18.25
C GLY A 2 -21.47 1.29 -17.26
N ASP A 3 -22.47 1.50 -16.41
CA ASP A 3 -22.38 2.43 -15.30
C ASP A 3 -21.25 1.92 -14.39
N LEU A 4 -20.12 2.61 -14.39
CA LEU A 4 -18.96 2.23 -13.61
C LEU A 4 -19.17 2.78 -12.21
N GLU A 5 -19.67 1.95 -11.31
CA GLU A 5 -19.78 2.28 -9.90
C GLU A 5 -18.40 2.10 -9.26
N VAL A 6 -17.76 3.22 -8.90
CA VAL A 6 -16.45 3.23 -8.24
C VAL A 6 -16.67 3.54 -6.77
N ASP A 7 -16.35 2.58 -5.91
CA ASP A 7 -16.34 2.78 -4.47
C ASP A 7 -15.00 3.40 -4.04
N LEU A 8 -15.01 4.73 -3.89
CA LEU A 8 -13.83 5.50 -3.45
C LEU A 8 -13.48 5.21 -1.99
N GLU A 9 -14.46 4.87 -1.15
CA GLU A 9 -14.20 4.52 0.25
C GLU A 9 -13.46 3.19 0.33
N LEU A 10 -13.89 2.19 -0.45
CA LEU A 10 -13.19 0.90 -0.53
C LEU A 10 -11.74 1.07 -0.99
N LEU A 11 -11.47 1.92 -1.99
CA LEU A 11 -10.10 2.21 -2.43
C LEU A 11 -9.26 2.83 -1.31
N ARG A 12 -9.82 3.80 -0.59
CA ARG A 12 -9.17 4.48 0.52
C ARG A 12 -8.91 3.54 1.71
N GLU A 13 -9.89 2.73 2.10
CA GLU A 13 -9.75 1.73 3.17
C GLU A 13 -8.71 0.67 2.82
N THR A 14 -8.70 0.23 1.56
CA THR A 14 -7.71 -0.73 1.05
C THR A 14 -6.32 -0.13 1.11
N ALA A 15 -6.12 1.10 0.64
CA ALA A 15 -4.83 1.79 0.72
C ALA A 15 -4.36 1.95 2.18
N GLY A 16 -5.26 2.37 3.09
CA GLY A 16 -4.94 2.48 4.51
C GLY A 16 -4.56 1.15 5.16
N SER A 17 -5.30 0.09 4.86
CA SER A 17 -5.03 -1.26 5.37
C SER A 17 -3.71 -1.82 4.85
N LEU A 18 -3.39 -1.60 3.58
CA LEU A 18 -2.12 -1.99 2.96
C LEU A 18 -0.95 -1.21 3.59
N GLY A 19 -1.11 0.09 3.83
CA GLY A 19 -0.10 0.89 4.51
C GLY A 19 0.21 0.38 5.93
N MET A 20 -0.81 0.00 6.71
CA MET A 20 -0.61 -0.61 8.03
C MET A 20 0.09 -1.96 7.94
N LEU A 21 -0.31 -2.82 7.01
CA LEU A 21 0.34 -4.13 6.81
C LEU A 21 1.81 -3.96 6.42
N MET A 22 2.12 -3.05 5.49
CA MET A 22 3.50 -2.76 5.09
C MET A 22 4.34 -2.32 6.28
N HIS A 23 3.82 -1.41 7.11
CA HIS A 23 4.52 -0.94 8.31
C HIS A 23 4.81 -2.07 9.31
N GLU A 24 3.84 -2.96 9.53
CA GLU A 24 4.02 -4.07 10.46
C GLU A 24 5.01 -5.12 9.92
N PHE A 25 5.00 -5.37 8.62
CA PHE A 25 6.00 -6.23 7.97
C PHE A 25 7.41 -5.62 8.08
N GLU A 26 7.58 -4.32 7.88
CA GLU A 26 8.86 -3.65 8.09
C GLU A 26 9.37 -3.84 9.51
N ARG A 27 8.51 -3.66 10.52
CA ARG A 27 8.86 -3.86 11.93
C ARG A 27 9.22 -5.31 12.27
N ALA A 28 8.64 -6.29 11.57
CA ALA A 28 9.01 -7.69 11.72
C ALA A 28 10.45 -7.99 11.27
N ALA A 29 11.16 -7.05 10.63
CA ALA A 29 12.59 -7.13 10.37
C ALA A 29 13.42 -7.03 11.65
N ASP A 30 13.06 -6.10 12.52
CA ASP A 30 13.85 -5.76 13.71
C ASP A 30 13.95 -6.96 14.68
N ILE A 31 12.87 -7.75 14.79
CA ILE A 31 12.79 -8.94 15.65
C ILE A 31 13.83 -10.00 15.24
N VAL A 32 14.11 -10.11 13.94
CA VAL A 32 14.97 -11.16 13.40
C VAL A 32 16.44 -10.78 13.53
N GLU A 33 16.79 -9.50 13.33
CA GLU A 33 18.15 -9.00 13.57
C GLU A 33 18.57 -9.16 15.04
N ASP A 34 17.64 -8.90 15.98
CA ASP A 34 17.90 -9.11 17.41
C ASP A 34 18.12 -10.60 17.75
N ALA A 35 17.38 -11.51 17.11
CA ALA A 35 17.46 -12.95 17.39
C ALA A 35 18.79 -13.58 16.97
N GLU A 36 19.38 -13.18 15.84
CA GLU A 36 20.67 -13.71 15.37
C GLU A 36 21.80 -13.40 16.37
N SER A 37 21.77 -12.22 16.99
CA SER A 37 22.77 -11.78 17.98
C SER A 37 22.75 -12.59 19.29
N ALA A 38 21.62 -13.27 19.61
CA ALA A 38 21.40 -13.96 20.87
C ALA A 38 21.79 -15.45 20.85
N ILE A 39 22.05 -16.04 19.68
CA ILE A 39 22.24 -17.49 19.53
C ILE A 39 23.74 -17.86 19.59
N GLY A 40 24.14 -18.58 20.65
CA GLY A 40 25.54 -18.96 20.92
C GLY A 40 26.00 -20.35 20.44
N ARG A 41 25.26 -21.05 19.57
CA ARG A 41 25.62 -22.41 19.09
C ARG A 41 25.66 -22.51 17.56
N ASN A 42 26.83 -22.85 17.01
CA ASN A 42 27.15 -22.80 15.58
C ASN A 42 26.14 -23.53 14.65
N ALA A 43 25.69 -24.74 14.97
CA ALA A 43 24.78 -25.48 14.09
C ALA A 43 23.34 -24.92 14.07
N LEU A 44 22.88 -24.34 15.18
CA LEU A 44 21.58 -23.67 15.22
C LEU A 44 21.65 -22.31 14.53
N LEU A 45 22.83 -21.70 14.54
CA LEU A 45 23.09 -20.39 13.96
C LEU A 45 23.07 -20.44 12.42
N ASP A 46 23.59 -21.50 11.79
CA ASP A 46 23.55 -21.65 10.33
C ASP A 46 22.12 -21.84 9.81
N GLU A 47 21.33 -22.74 10.42
CA GLU A 47 19.90 -22.91 10.10
C GLU A 47 19.09 -21.64 10.38
N MET A 48 19.43 -20.92 11.46
CA MET A 48 18.76 -19.66 11.75
C MET A 48 19.08 -18.59 10.73
N ARG A 49 20.32 -18.50 10.24
CA ARG A 49 20.70 -17.59 9.16
C ARG A 49 19.97 -17.89 7.87
N GLU A 50 19.85 -19.15 7.49
CA GLU A 50 19.09 -19.55 6.31
C GLU A 50 17.61 -19.13 6.45
N PHE A 51 17.01 -19.38 7.61
CA PHE A 51 15.67 -18.90 7.90
C PHE A 51 15.55 -17.38 7.85
N VAL A 52 16.51 -16.63 8.43
CA VAL A 52 16.53 -15.16 8.42
C VAL A 52 16.59 -14.64 6.98
N ASP A 53 17.47 -15.20 6.16
CA ASP A 53 17.65 -14.80 4.77
C ASP A 53 16.40 -15.10 3.93
N GLU A 54 15.82 -16.29 4.07
CA GLU A 54 14.58 -16.66 3.39
C GLU A 54 13.40 -15.79 3.84
N TRP A 55 13.29 -15.54 5.14
CA TRP A 55 12.28 -14.65 5.71
C TRP A 55 12.40 -13.24 5.12
N LYS A 56 13.62 -12.69 5.11
CA LYS A 56 13.91 -11.37 4.54
C LYS A 56 13.53 -11.32 3.06
N HIS A 57 13.95 -12.31 2.28
CA HIS A 57 13.64 -12.37 0.85
C HIS A 57 12.13 -12.42 0.57
N ASN A 58 11.42 -13.32 1.26
CA ASN A 58 9.97 -13.47 1.08
C ASN A 58 9.20 -12.23 1.56
N ARG A 59 9.63 -11.62 2.68
CA ARG A 59 9.06 -10.38 3.19
C ARG A 59 9.24 -9.22 2.20
N GLU A 60 10.45 -9.02 1.68
CA GLU A 60 10.72 -7.96 0.69
C GLU A 60 9.86 -8.14 -0.57
N LYS A 61 9.67 -9.40 -1.00
CA LYS A 61 8.79 -9.71 -2.13
C LYS A 61 7.33 -9.37 -1.83
N LEU A 62 6.84 -9.71 -0.63
CA LEU A 62 5.49 -9.39 -0.19
C LEU A 62 5.28 -7.87 -0.10
N LEU A 63 6.23 -7.14 0.49
CA LEU A 63 6.20 -5.67 0.59
C LEU A 63 6.10 -5.01 -0.79
N LYS A 64 6.89 -5.47 -1.77
CA LYS A 64 6.80 -4.98 -3.15
C LYS A 64 5.43 -5.21 -3.78
N SER A 65 4.83 -6.39 -3.55
CA SER A 65 3.49 -6.68 -4.05
C SER A 65 2.42 -5.82 -3.38
N LEU A 66 2.51 -5.62 -2.06
CA LEU A 66 1.60 -4.74 -1.32
C LEU A 66 1.72 -3.29 -1.80
N GLN A 67 2.96 -2.81 -2.00
CA GLN A 67 3.22 -1.46 -2.51
C GLN A 67 2.61 -1.25 -3.89
N ALA A 68 2.74 -2.21 -4.81
CA ALA A 68 2.15 -2.10 -6.15
C ALA A 68 0.61 -1.97 -6.10
N VAL A 69 -0.04 -2.71 -5.20
CA VAL A 69 -1.51 -2.61 -5.02
C VAL A 69 -1.88 -1.29 -4.36
N TYR A 70 -1.10 -0.84 -3.37
CA TYR A 70 -1.29 0.45 -2.71
C TYR A 70 -1.20 1.61 -3.70
N GLU A 71 -0.17 1.62 -4.55
CA GLU A 71 0.03 2.64 -5.59
C GLU A 71 -1.14 2.64 -6.57
N ALA A 72 -1.53 1.46 -7.08
CA ALA A 72 -2.66 1.36 -8.00
C ALA A 72 -3.99 1.83 -7.39
N ALA A 73 -4.27 1.51 -6.12
CA ALA A 73 -5.46 1.94 -5.42
C ALA A 73 -5.48 3.46 -5.18
N THR A 74 -4.34 4.02 -4.76
CA THR A 74 -4.19 5.45 -4.49
C THR A 74 -4.28 6.27 -5.78
N GLU A 75 -3.56 5.87 -6.82
CA GLU A 75 -3.61 6.54 -8.13
C GLU A 75 -5.02 6.49 -8.74
N SER A 76 -5.70 5.35 -8.61
CA SER A 76 -7.09 5.24 -9.09
C SER A 76 -8.02 6.19 -8.33
N HIS A 77 -7.94 6.21 -6.99
CA HIS A 77 -8.73 7.11 -6.16
C HIS A 77 -8.49 8.58 -6.54
N ASP A 78 -7.22 8.99 -6.65
CA ASP A 78 -6.85 10.37 -6.95
C ASP A 78 -7.31 10.79 -8.35
N ALA A 79 -7.21 9.89 -9.33
CA ALA A 79 -7.72 10.14 -10.68
C ALA A 79 -9.23 10.37 -10.70
N TYR A 80 -10.01 9.55 -9.97
CA TYR A 80 -11.46 9.74 -9.90
C TYR A 80 -11.85 11.03 -9.18
N VAL A 81 -11.20 11.35 -8.06
CA VAL A 81 -11.43 12.62 -7.34
C VAL A 81 -11.08 13.82 -8.22
N GLN A 82 -10.01 13.75 -8.99
CA GLN A 82 -9.64 14.81 -9.92
C GLN A 82 -10.71 15.01 -11.00
N VAL A 83 -11.18 13.92 -11.63
CA VAL A 83 -12.23 13.98 -12.65
C VAL A 83 -13.53 14.56 -12.08
N ASP A 84 -13.93 14.17 -10.87
CA ASP A 84 -15.12 14.70 -10.20
C ASP A 84 -15.01 16.20 -9.92
N ASN A 85 -13.85 16.65 -9.41
CA ASN A 85 -13.58 18.06 -9.16
C ASN A 85 -13.58 18.89 -10.45
N ASP A 86 -12.95 18.39 -11.52
CA ASP A 86 -12.91 19.07 -12.82
C ASP A 86 -14.32 19.22 -13.40
N LEU A 87 -15.14 18.17 -13.29
CA LEU A 87 -16.54 18.20 -13.70
C LEU A 87 -17.35 19.21 -12.88
N ALA A 88 -17.24 19.17 -11.55
CA ALA A 88 -17.92 20.11 -10.66
C ALA A 88 -17.55 21.57 -10.97
N ASN A 89 -16.25 21.84 -11.21
CA ASN A 89 -15.75 23.17 -11.59
C ASN A 89 -16.31 23.63 -12.94
N SER A 90 -16.37 22.75 -13.94
CA SER A 90 -16.93 23.07 -15.26
C SER A 90 -18.42 23.42 -15.16
N ILE A 91 -19.19 22.69 -14.35
CA ILE A 91 -20.61 22.94 -14.12
C ILE A 91 -20.80 24.29 -13.42
N GLN A 92 -20.04 24.56 -12.35
CA GLN A 92 -20.11 25.84 -11.63
C GLN A 92 -19.80 27.02 -12.56
N THR A 93 -18.75 26.91 -13.38
CA THR A 93 -18.36 27.94 -14.36
C THR A 93 -19.47 28.18 -15.38
N ALA A 94 -20.03 27.12 -15.97
CA ALA A 94 -21.13 27.23 -16.93
C ALA A 94 -22.40 27.87 -16.33
N THR A 95 -22.71 27.55 -15.06
CA THR A 95 -23.84 28.17 -14.36
C THR A 95 -23.62 29.63 -14.01
N ALA A 96 -22.36 30.04 -13.75
CA ALA A 96 -22.02 31.43 -13.47
C ALA A 96 -22.07 32.30 -14.75
N GLU A 97 -21.72 31.74 -15.91
CA GLU A 97 -21.76 32.46 -17.20
C GLU A 97 -23.17 32.56 -17.80
N GLY A 98 -24.05 31.58 -17.56
CA GLY A 98 -25.43 31.58 -18.05
C GLY A 98 -26.43 32.40 -17.21
N GLY A 99 -26.01 32.93 -16.07
CA GLY A 99 -26.83 33.71 -15.13
C GLY A 99 -26.69 35.23 -15.22
N ALA A 100 -25.91 35.75 -16.19
CA ALA A 100 -25.74 37.17 -16.50
C ALA A 100 -26.52 37.58 -17.76
#